data_AF-A0AAD3D5R0-F1
#
_entry.id   AF-A0AAD3D5R0-F1
#
_cell.length_a   1.000
_cell.length_b   1.000
_cell.length_c   1.000
_cell.angle_alpha   90.00
_cell.angle_beta   90.00
_cell.angle_gamma   90.00
#
_symmetry.space_group_name_H-M   'P 1'
#
loop_
_entity.id
_entity.type
_entity.pdbx_description
1 polymer ?
#
loop_
_entity_poly.entity_id
_entity_poly.type
_entity_poly.pdbx_seq_one_letter_code
_entity_poly.pdbx_strand_id
1 'polypeptide(L)'
;MKKQSPTRSFQEDFEPDGLVSPQSTNNFDDAYRRKYWILDLSLMLLLCGGMAVAFIHAVGFDSNTEKGEEIGMLMLAFRTLFMKLTMDFFLWMPCAFLLRWYLLKKWIGVSSDHYHQIMANRDDFHLNEIQETYTELTIQKFDCAARKGFHFIWYAVAITIELQIFAKGYTTAMVLAVTIHGSIWMMLRCVSLYCNLFVNNIYVQSWLYYAPRVRDGRQAFINIRVAQTLTVLATPVCNLILDAATKCGPKAVEVDTRNIVQSMVFLVFLPVAVGDAMGEIIGSFYGKHKFAVKGFGEINKKSIEGCAAVFLSSLVATMMSTFVFWPDELTEEWSIILPILVSLLTMITESIAFRSTDNFVIPVCNTILVVLVYRKVRGEC
;
A
#
# COMPACT_ATOMS: atom_id res chain seq x y z
N MET A 1 46.38 -9.38 -36.99
CA MET A 1 46.84 -8.70 -35.75
C MET A 1 46.10 -9.29 -34.55
N LYS A 2 46.79 -10.10 -33.75
CA LYS A 2 46.24 -10.73 -32.52
C LYS A 2 46.26 -9.70 -31.38
N LYS A 3 45.10 -9.37 -30.81
CA LYS A 3 45.01 -8.57 -29.57
C LYS A 3 45.42 -9.43 -28.39
N GLN A 4 46.56 -9.12 -27.78
CA GLN A 4 46.99 -9.68 -26.50
C GLN A 4 46.08 -9.16 -25.39
N SER A 5 45.51 -10.08 -24.62
CA SER A 5 44.80 -9.80 -23.37
C SER A 5 45.81 -9.55 -22.24
N PRO A 6 45.69 -8.48 -21.44
CA PRO A 6 46.54 -8.29 -20.28
C PRO A 6 46.05 -9.18 -19.13
N THR A 7 46.83 -10.17 -18.76
CA THR A 7 46.73 -10.88 -17.50
C THR A 7 47.15 -9.94 -16.37
N ARG A 8 46.18 -9.37 -15.65
CA ARG A 8 46.41 -8.74 -14.34
C ARG A 8 46.39 -9.83 -13.27
N SER A 9 47.55 -10.13 -12.70
CA SER A 9 47.69 -10.86 -11.45
C SER A 9 47.29 -9.94 -10.30
N PHE A 10 46.09 -10.14 -9.75
CA PHE A 10 45.71 -9.60 -8.44
C PHE A 10 46.31 -10.53 -7.37
N GLN A 11 47.51 -10.18 -6.90
CA GLN A 11 47.97 -10.53 -5.57
C GLN A 11 47.93 -9.23 -4.78
N GLU A 12 46.83 -9.02 -4.05
CA GLU A 12 46.78 -8.04 -2.96
C GLU A 12 47.07 -8.81 -1.67
N ASP A 13 48.19 -8.45 -1.06
CA ASP A 13 48.55 -8.81 0.30
C ASP A 13 47.48 -8.21 1.24
N PHE A 14 46.61 -9.08 1.75
CA PHE A 14 45.68 -8.75 2.83
C PHE A 14 46.46 -8.77 4.15
N GLU A 15 47.03 -7.62 4.53
CA GLU A 15 47.42 -7.39 5.92
C GLU A 15 46.15 -7.29 6.78
N PRO A 16 45.98 -8.10 7.84
CA PRO A 16 44.88 -7.93 8.78
C PRO A 16 45.21 -6.76 9.70
N ASP A 17 45.04 -5.54 9.17
CA ASP A 17 45.10 -4.32 9.96
C ASP A 17 44.02 -4.36 11.05
N GLY A 18 44.44 -3.87 12.22
CA GLY A 18 43.81 -4.11 13.51
C GLY A 18 42.29 -3.99 13.51
N LEU A 19 41.66 -5.02 14.09
CA LEU A 19 40.30 -4.98 14.62
C LEU A 19 40.17 -3.79 15.58
N VAL A 20 39.82 -2.63 15.04
CA VAL A 20 39.22 -1.54 15.80
C VAL A 20 37.93 -2.11 16.36
N SER A 21 37.94 -2.47 17.64
CA SER A 21 36.72 -2.87 18.34
C SER A 21 35.70 -1.74 18.12
N PRO A 22 34.51 -1.99 17.56
CA PRO A 22 33.52 -0.95 17.36
C PRO A 22 33.03 -0.47 18.73
N GLN A 23 33.69 0.55 19.27
CA GLN A 23 33.29 1.18 20.51
C GLN A 23 32.10 2.11 20.20
N SER A 24 30.92 1.65 20.64
CA SER A 24 29.78 2.42 21.15
C SER A 24 28.91 3.28 20.21
N THR A 25 28.48 2.75 19.07
CA THR A 25 27.26 3.24 18.38
C THR A 25 25.94 2.84 19.07
N ASN A 26 25.99 2.02 20.13
CA ASN A 26 24.80 1.46 20.81
C ASN A 26 23.77 2.49 21.33
N ASN A 27 24.16 3.74 21.59
CA ASN A 27 23.22 4.72 22.16
C ASN A 27 22.22 5.28 21.13
N PHE A 28 22.55 5.29 19.84
CA PHE A 28 21.62 5.78 18.81
C PHE A 28 20.51 4.76 18.53
N ASP A 29 20.86 3.47 18.53
CA ASP A 29 19.92 2.37 18.31
C ASP A 29 18.85 2.29 19.39
N ASP A 30 19.21 2.58 20.63
CA ASP A 30 18.30 2.41 21.77
C ASP A 30 17.17 3.45 21.80
N ALA A 31 17.49 4.70 21.47
CA ALA A 31 16.51 5.77 21.34
C ALA A 31 15.67 5.61 20.06
N TYR A 32 16.30 5.15 18.98
CA TYR A 32 15.62 4.84 17.72
C TYR A 32 14.58 3.73 17.94
N ARG A 33 15.00 2.56 18.47
CA ARG A 33 14.12 1.42 18.78
C ARG A 33 12.98 1.80 19.73
N ARG A 34 13.23 2.59 20.77
CA ARG A 34 12.18 3.06 21.70
C ARG A 34 11.11 3.92 21.01
N LYS A 35 11.52 4.84 20.12
CA LYS A 35 10.56 5.69 19.38
C LYS A 35 9.65 4.87 18.47
N TYR A 36 10.19 3.86 17.79
CA TYR A 36 9.38 3.03 16.90
C TYR A 36 8.50 2.01 17.62
N TRP A 37 8.87 1.59 18.83
CA TRP A 37 7.98 0.74 19.62
C TRP A 37 6.67 1.42 19.98
N ILE A 38 6.72 2.70 20.36
CA ILE A 38 5.50 3.49 20.60
C ILE A 38 4.67 3.60 19.33
N LEU A 39 5.31 3.82 18.17
CA LEU A 39 4.62 3.87 16.88
C LEU A 39 3.97 2.51 16.55
N ASP A 40 4.72 1.41 16.63
CA ASP A 40 4.20 0.08 16.32
C ASP A 40 3.06 -0.31 17.27
N LEU A 41 3.18 -0.04 18.57
CA LEU A 41 2.10 -0.24 19.54
C LEU A 41 0.87 0.61 19.18
N SER A 42 1.07 1.88 18.79
CA SER A 42 -0.01 2.75 18.35
C SER A 42 -0.70 2.21 17.09
N LEU A 43 0.07 1.71 16.11
CA LEU A 43 -0.47 1.09 14.90
C LEU A 43 -1.25 -0.18 15.22
N MET A 44 -0.75 -1.02 16.14
CA MET A 44 -1.46 -2.22 16.61
C MET A 44 -2.76 -1.84 17.32
N LEU A 45 -2.74 -0.86 18.23
CA LEU A 45 -3.94 -0.38 18.91
C LEU A 45 -4.97 0.19 17.93
N LEU A 46 -4.52 0.95 16.93
CA LEU A 46 -5.40 1.47 15.86
C LEU A 46 -6.06 0.33 15.07
N LEU A 47 -5.30 -0.72 14.71
CA LEU A 47 -5.84 -1.89 14.02
C LEU A 47 -6.80 -2.69 14.89
N CYS A 48 -6.48 -2.93 16.16
CA CYS A 48 -7.37 -3.60 17.11
C CYS A 48 -8.66 -2.80 17.31
N GLY A 49 -8.57 -1.46 17.41
CA GLY A 49 -9.73 -0.58 17.45
C GLY A 49 -10.57 -0.68 16.18
N GLY A 50 -9.93 -0.66 15.00
CA GLY A 50 -10.59 -0.87 13.71
C GLY A 50 -11.28 -2.23 13.61
N MET A 51 -10.66 -3.30 14.12
CA MET A 51 -11.26 -4.64 14.21
C MET A 51 -12.48 -4.64 15.12
N ALA A 52 -12.38 -4.03 16.30
CA ALA A 52 -13.49 -3.97 17.23
C ALA A 52 -14.68 -3.23 16.62
N VAL A 53 -14.45 -2.11 15.93
CA VAL A 53 -15.50 -1.37 15.22
C VAL A 53 -16.09 -2.20 14.08
N ALA A 54 -15.27 -2.82 13.24
CA ALA A 54 -15.75 -3.68 12.15
C ALA A 54 -16.56 -4.88 12.67
N PHE A 55 -16.14 -5.47 13.80
CA PHE A 55 -16.84 -6.57 14.44
C PHE A 55 -18.16 -6.13 15.07
N ILE A 56 -18.18 -5.01 15.80
CA ILE A 56 -19.41 -4.44 16.37
C ILE A 56 -20.37 -4.06 15.25
N HIS A 57 -19.89 -3.51 14.13
CA HIS A 57 -20.73 -3.20 12.97
C HIS A 57 -21.26 -4.47 12.30
N ALA A 58 -20.45 -5.53 12.22
CA ALA A 58 -20.86 -6.84 11.69
C ALA A 58 -21.90 -7.57 12.55
N VAL A 59 -21.81 -7.45 13.87
CA VAL A 59 -22.63 -8.21 14.83
C VAL A 59 -23.79 -7.38 15.38
N GLY A 60 -23.67 -6.05 15.41
CA GLY A 60 -24.51 -5.18 16.23
C GLY A 60 -25.67 -4.48 15.54
N PHE A 61 -25.94 -4.71 14.25
CA PHE A 61 -26.84 -3.84 13.50
C PHE A 61 -28.13 -4.45 12.97
N ASP A 62 -28.45 -5.71 13.26
CA ASP A 62 -29.78 -6.20 12.91
C ASP A 62 -30.36 -7.18 13.94
N SER A 63 -31.10 -6.65 14.90
CA SER A 63 -31.91 -7.45 15.81
C SER A 63 -33.05 -8.21 15.10
N ASN A 64 -33.24 -7.99 13.80
CA ASN A 64 -34.25 -8.64 12.97
C ASN A 64 -33.66 -9.63 11.95
N THR A 65 -32.33 -9.73 11.78
CA THR A 65 -31.77 -10.79 10.91
C THR A 65 -31.95 -12.15 11.56
N GLU A 66 -32.47 -13.11 10.80
CA GLU A 66 -32.52 -14.49 11.24
C GLU A 66 -31.09 -14.94 11.57
N LYS A 67 -30.88 -15.60 12.71
CA LYS A 67 -29.56 -16.11 13.17
C LYS A 67 -28.75 -16.87 12.10
N GLY A 68 -29.41 -17.39 11.06
CA GLY A 68 -28.75 -18.03 9.92
C GLY A 68 -27.90 -17.09 9.05
N GLU A 69 -28.31 -15.83 8.88
CA GLU A 69 -27.60 -14.86 8.04
C GLU A 69 -26.29 -14.38 8.69
N GLU A 70 -26.29 -14.17 10.01
CA GLU A 70 -25.09 -13.82 10.77
C GLU A 70 -23.99 -14.89 10.66
N ILE A 71 -24.38 -16.17 10.82
CA ILE A 71 -23.47 -17.31 10.68
C ILE A 71 -22.94 -17.37 9.23
N GLY A 72 -23.81 -17.14 8.24
CA GLY A 72 -23.42 -17.08 6.83
C GLY A 72 -22.37 -16.00 6.55
N MET A 73 -22.56 -14.80 7.10
CA MET A 73 -21.60 -13.69 6.98
C MET A 73 -20.26 -14.01 7.63
N LEU A 74 -20.27 -14.58 8.84
CA LEU A 74 -19.04 -14.95 9.54
C LEU A 74 -18.27 -16.03 8.76
N MET A 75 -18.97 -17.05 8.25
CA MET A 75 -18.37 -18.09 7.43
C MET A 75 -17.78 -17.53 6.12
N LEU A 76 -18.45 -16.57 5.48
CA LEU A 76 -17.94 -15.87 4.31
C LEU A 76 -16.68 -15.05 4.64
N ALA A 77 -16.67 -14.36 5.78
CA ALA A 77 -15.52 -13.60 6.25
C ALA A 77 -14.31 -14.52 6.50
N PHE A 78 -14.51 -15.66 7.17
CA PHE A 78 -13.45 -16.66 7.38
C PHE A 78 -12.93 -17.26 6.09
N ARG A 79 -13.82 -17.61 5.15
CA ARG A 79 -13.42 -18.13 3.84
C ARG A 79 -12.57 -17.12 3.09
N THR A 80 -12.98 -15.85 3.11
CA THR A 80 -12.25 -14.77 2.44
C THR A 80 -10.90 -14.51 3.09
N LEU A 81 -10.85 -14.49 4.42
CA LEU A 81 -9.62 -14.39 5.20
C LEU A 81 -8.64 -15.51 4.83
N PHE A 82 -9.10 -16.77 4.83
CA PHE A 82 -8.24 -17.92 4.54
C PHE A 82 -7.74 -17.89 3.09
N MET A 83 -8.60 -17.54 2.14
CA MET A 83 -8.21 -17.36 0.74
C MET A 83 -7.11 -16.30 0.62
N LYS A 84 -7.28 -15.15 1.27
CA LYS A 84 -6.33 -14.03 1.20
C LYS A 84 -4.98 -14.38 1.84
N LEU A 85 -5.00 -15.00 3.03
CA LEU A 85 -3.79 -15.52 3.68
C LEU A 85 -3.06 -16.53 2.79
N THR A 86 -3.81 -17.45 2.15
CA THR A 86 -3.25 -18.47 1.27
C THR A 86 -2.62 -17.83 0.03
N MET A 87 -3.31 -16.89 -0.61
CA MET A 87 -2.79 -16.17 -1.78
C MET A 87 -1.53 -15.38 -1.44
N ASP A 88 -1.53 -14.65 -0.32
CA ASP A 88 -0.36 -13.89 0.11
C ASP A 88 0.83 -14.82 0.40
N PHE A 89 0.60 -15.89 1.17
CA PHE A 89 1.65 -16.80 1.62
C PHE A 89 2.28 -17.60 0.47
N PHE A 90 1.44 -18.20 -0.38
CA PHE A 90 1.90 -19.20 -1.36
C PHE A 90 2.13 -18.64 -2.75
N LEU A 91 1.52 -17.50 -3.09
CA LEU A 91 1.66 -16.90 -4.40
C LEU A 91 2.37 -15.55 -4.31
N TRP A 92 1.84 -14.63 -3.50
CA TRP A 92 2.24 -13.23 -3.58
C TRP A 92 3.63 -12.96 -3.05
N MET A 93 3.90 -13.37 -1.82
CA MET A 93 5.19 -13.16 -1.18
C MET A 93 6.33 -13.90 -1.89
N PRO A 94 6.16 -15.18 -2.30
CA PRO A 94 7.19 -15.87 -3.10
C PRO A 94 7.46 -15.19 -4.44
N CYS A 95 6.43 -14.78 -5.18
CA CYS A 95 6.62 -14.06 -6.44
C CYS A 95 7.31 -12.71 -6.23
N ALA A 96 6.90 -11.94 -5.21
CA ALA A 96 7.52 -10.66 -4.86
C ALA A 96 8.98 -10.82 -4.50
N PHE A 97 9.31 -11.84 -3.70
CA PHE A 97 10.68 -12.19 -3.35
C PHE A 97 11.51 -12.55 -4.59
N LEU A 98 11.01 -13.46 -5.43
CA LEU A 98 11.72 -13.94 -6.63
C LEU A 98 11.95 -12.82 -7.64
N LEU A 99 10.94 -11.99 -7.91
CA LEU A 99 11.11 -10.84 -8.82
C LEU A 99 12.17 -9.90 -8.26
N ARG A 100 12.13 -9.60 -6.97
CA ARG A 100 13.07 -8.67 -6.36
C ARG A 100 14.50 -9.20 -6.39
N TRP A 101 14.68 -10.48 -6.06
CA TRP A 101 15.95 -11.17 -6.22
C TRP A 101 16.46 -11.06 -7.66
N TYR A 102 15.60 -11.35 -8.64
CA TYR A 102 15.94 -11.26 -10.06
C TYR A 102 16.35 -9.83 -10.46
N LEU A 103 15.56 -8.82 -10.09
CA LEU A 103 15.85 -7.43 -10.44
C LEU A 103 17.15 -6.94 -9.80
N LEU A 104 17.43 -7.29 -8.54
CA LEU A 104 18.68 -6.88 -7.88
C LEU A 104 19.89 -7.67 -8.40
N LYS A 105 19.81 -9.01 -8.42
CA LYS A 105 20.96 -9.87 -8.72
C LYS A 105 21.25 -10.04 -10.20
N LYS A 106 20.22 -10.08 -11.05
CA LYS A 106 20.38 -10.36 -12.48
C LYS A 106 20.24 -9.12 -13.34
N TRP A 107 19.30 -8.23 -13.04
CA TRP A 107 19.10 -7.03 -13.87
C TRP A 107 20.07 -5.89 -13.50
N ILE A 108 20.18 -5.54 -12.22
CA ILE A 108 21.11 -4.48 -11.77
C ILE A 108 22.53 -5.03 -11.57
N GLY A 109 22.66 -6.28 -11.13
CA GLY A 109 23.97 -6.87 -10.81
C GLY A 109 24.51 -6.47 -9.44
N VAL A 110 23.63 -6.35 -8.44
CA VAL A 110 24.01 -5.97 -7.08
C VAL A 110 24.92 -7.04 -6.44
N SER A 111 25.99 -6.60 -5.77
CA SER A 111 26.93 -7.48 -5.06
C SER A 111 26.22 -8.29 -3.96
N SER A 112 26.85 -9.34 -3.45
CA SER A 112 26.24 -10.14 -2.36
C SER A 112 26.11 -9.35 -1.07
N ASP A 113 27.06 -8.49 -0.77
CA ASP A 113 27.04 -7.68 0.45
C ASP A 113 25.96 -6.61 0.36
N HIS A 114 25.91 -5.85 -0.74
CA HIS A 114 24.85 -4.87 -0.96
C HIS A 114 23.46 -5.50 -1.03
N TYR A 115 23.32 -6.70 -1.61
CA TYR A 115 22.04 -7.42 -1.60
C TYR A 115 21.61 -7.78 -0.17
N HIS A 116 22.53 -8.26 0.66
CA HIS A 116 22.25 -8.53 2.06
C HIS A 116 21.87 -7.26 2.81
N GLN A 117 22.61 -6.16 2.65
CA GLN A 117 22.27 -4.88 3.26
C GLN A 117 20.87 -4.38 2.84
N ILE A 118 20.48 -4.54 1.57
CA ILE A 118 19.18 -4.10 1.06
C ILE A 118 18.02 -4.93 1.64
N MET A 119 18.23 -6.24 1.84
CA MET A 119 17.17 -7.20 2.12
C MET A 119 17.09 -7.64 3.59
N ALA A 120 18.19 -7.52 4.34
CA ALA A 120 18.26 -7.82 5.77
C ALA A 120 17.85 -6.61 6.62
N ASN A 121 18.09 -6.68 7.93
CA ASN A 121 17.97 -5.54 8.83
C ASN A 121 18.81 -4.35 8.29
N ARG A 122 18.28 -3.14 8.43
CA ARG A 122 18.84 -1.89 7.90
C ARG A 122 19.39 -0.95 8.96
N ASP A 123 19.65 -1.43 10.18
CA ASP A 123 20.30 -0.65 11.24
C ASP A 123 21.64 -0.07 10.75
N ASP A 124 22.45 -0.89 10.06
CA ASP A 124 23.74 -0.51 9.46
C ASP A 124 23.64 -0.15 7.96
N PHE A 125 22.45 0.16 7.44
CA PHE A 125 22.30 0.48 6.01
C PHE A 125 22.84 1.88 5.69
N HIS A 126 23.70 1.98 4.68
CA HIS A 126 24.29 3.24 4.21
C HIS A 126 23.83 3.54 2.79
N LEU A 127 22.79 4.39 2.65
CA LEU A 127 22.21 4.70 1.33
C LEU A 127 23.23 5.34 0.38
N ASN A 128 24.12 6.21 0.89
CA ASN A 128 25.13 6.89 0.08
C ASN A 128 26.09 5.91 -0.61
N GLU A 129 26.57 4.88 0.10
CA GLU A 129 27.46 3.84 -0.44
C GLU A 129 26.79 3.08 -1.60
N ILE A 130 25.51 2.73 -1.42
CA ILE A 130 24.71 2.08 -2.45
C ILE A 130 24.52 3.01 -3.66
N GLN A 131 24.35 4.33 -3.45
CA GLN A 131 24.17 5.31 -4.53
C GLN A 131 25.47 5.66 -5.27
N GLU A 132 26.62 5.57 -4.60
CA GLU A 132 27.93 5.71 -5.22
C GLU A 132 28.22 4.53 -6.15
N THR A 133 27.79 3.33 -5.77
CA THR A 133 27.96 2.11 -6.57
C THR A 133 26.93 1.98 -7.69
N TYR A 134 25.65 2.29 -7.39
CA TYR A 134 24.54 2.16 -8.32
C TYR A 134 23.84 3.51 -8.50
N THR A 135 23.72 3.96 -9.75
CA THR A 135 23.14 5.28 -10.04
C THR A 135 21.74 5.42 -9.45
N GLU A 136 21.40 6.61 -8.94
CA GLU A 136 20.08 6.88 -8.33
C GLU A 136 18.93 6.46 -9.26
N LEU A 137 19.07 6.73 -10.57
CA LEU A 137 18.06 6.36 -11.56
C LEU A 137 17.85 4.84 -11.65
N THR A 138 18.91 4.05 -11.52
CA THR A 138 18.82 2.58 -11.56
C THR A 138 18.06 2.06 -10.33
N ILE A 139 18.42 2.56 -9.14
CA ILE A 139 17.73 2.22 -7.89
C ILE A 139 16.26 2.65 -7.95
N GLN A 140 15.99 3.85 -8.47
CA GLN A 140 14.64 4.37 -8.61
C GLN A 140 13.77 3.51 -9.55
N LYS A 141 14.30 3.08 -10.69
CA LYS A 141 13.60 2.17 -11.61
C LYS A 141 13.34 0.81 -10.99
N PHE A 142 14.32 0.29 -10.23
CA PHE A 142 14.16 -0.93 -9.47
C PHE A 142 13.05 -0.83 -8.42
N ASP A 143 13.08 0.20 -7.56
CA ASP A 143 12.09 0.40 -6.51
C ASP A 143 10.69 0.49 -7.11
N CYS A 144 10.56 1.20 -8.23
CA CYS A 144 9.32 1.29 -8.98
C CYS A 144 8.86 -0.07 -9.52
N ALA A 145 9.72 -0.81 -10.23
CA ALA A 145 9.36 -2.10 -10.82
C ALA A 145 9.00 -3.15 -9.75
N ALA A 146 9.78 -3.24 -8.67
CA ALA A 146 9.56 -4.19 -7.60
C ALA A 146 8.27 -3.90 -6.81
N ARG A 147 7.95 -2.61 -6.59
CA ARG A 147 6.77 -2.20 -5.83
C ARG A 147 5.51 -2.15 -6.69
N LYS A 148 5.55 -1.39 -7.78
CA LYS A 148 4.37 -1.09 -8.61
C LYS A 148 4.02 -2.20 -9.60
N GLY A 149 4.99 -3.01 -10.03
CA GLY A 149 4.72 -4.18 -10.86
C GLY A 149 3.74 -5.14 -10.18
N PHE A 150 4.00 -5.49 -8.91
CA PHE A 150 3.03 -6.27 -8.13
C PHE A 150 1.78 -5.45 -7.80
N HIS A 151 1.91 -4.17 -7.48
CA HIS A 151 0.75 -3.34 -7.16
C HIS A 151 -0.33 -3.39 -8.26
N PHE A 152 0.07 -3.34 -9.53
CA PHE A 152 -0.86 -3.48 -10.67
C PHE A 152 -1.54 -4.84 -10.74
N ILE A 153 -0.78 -5.93 -10.62
CA ILE A 153 -1.35 -7.27 -10.69
C ILE A 153 -2.27 -7.51 -9.48
N TRP A 154 -1.87 -7.06 -8.28
CA TRP A 154 -2.70 -7.10 -7.08
C TRP A 154 -4.01 -6.35 -7.30
N TYR A 155 -3.95 -5.13 -7.83
CA TYR A 155 -5.17 -4.36 -8.07
C TYR A 155 -6.01 -4.92 -9.21
N ALA A 156 -5.42 -5.52 -10.24
CA ALA A 156 -6.22 -6.22 -11.24
C ALA A 156 -7.03 -7.35 -10.59
N VAL A 157 -6.41 -8.14 -9.71
CA VAL A 157 -7.10 -9.17 -8.91
C VAL A 157 -8.11 -8.55 -7.96
N ALA A 158 -7.74 -7.49 -7.23
CA ALA A 158 -8.63 -6.82 -6.28
C ALA A 158 -9.83 -6.20 -7.00
N ILE A 159 -9.67 -5.57 -8.15
CA ILE A 159 -10.75 -4.95 -8.92
C ILE A 159 -11.67 -6.02 -9.52
N THR A 160 -11.11 -7.10 -10.07
CA THR A 160 -11.90 -8.15 -10.75
C THR A 160 -12.59 -9.10 -9.78
N ILE A 161 -12.02 -9.31 -8.58
CA ILE A 161 -12.52 -10.27 -7.60
C ILE A 161 -13.00 -9.55 -6.34
N GLU A 162 -12.12 -8.86 -5.63
CA GLU A 162 -12.45 -8.28 -4.31
C GLU A 162 -13.52 -7.19 -4.41
N LEU A 163 -13.38 -6.24 -5.33
CA LEU A 163 -14.33 -5.15 -5.52
C LEU A 163 -15.69 -5.66 -5.98
N GLN A 164 -15.74 -6.75 -6.76
CA GLN A 164 -17.00 -7.42 -7.13
C GLN A 164 -17.68 -8.07 -5.90
N ILE A 165 -16.90 -8.50 -4.91
CA ILE A 165 -17.44 -8.99 -3.63
C ILE A 165 -17.93 -7.82 -2.76
N PHE A 166 -17.14 -6.74 -2.65
CA PHE A 166 -17.58 -5.48 -2.00
C PHE A 166 -18.90 -5.00 -2.59
N ALA A 167 -18.99 -5.06 -3.91
CA ALA A 167 -20.10 -4.64 -4.71
C ALA A 167 -21.38 -5.47 -4.45
N LYS A 168 -21.30 -6.75 -4.07
CA LYS A 168 -22.47 -7.61 -3.83
C LYS A 168 -23.17 -7.39 -2.49
N GLY A 169 -22.78 -6.39 -1.71
CA GLY A 169 -23.40 -6.09 -0.41
C GLY A 169 -22.93 -7.00 0.73
N TYR A 170 -21.89 -7.81 0.52
CA TYR A 170 -21.17 -8.50 1.59
C TYR A 170 -20.14 -7.57 2.27
N THR A 171 -20.43 -6.26 2.26
CA THR A 171 -19.52 -5.20 2.64
C THR A 171 -19.01 -5.42 4.06
N THR A 172 -19.88 -5.78 4.99
CA THR A 172 -19.50 -5.94 6.39
C THR A 172 -18.64 -7.19 6.64
N ALA A 173 -19.00 -8.33 6.06
CA ALA A 173 -18.20 -9.57 6.17
C ALA A 173 -16.82 -9.42 5.51
N MET A 174 -16.77 -8.76 4.35
CA MET A 174 -15.52 -8.49 3.63
C MET A 174 -14.65 -7.49 4.37
N VAL A 175 -15.22 -6.39 4.86
CA VAL A 175 -14.50 -5.40 5.69
C VAL A 175 -13.91 -6.10 6.90
N LEU A 176 -14.71 -6.90 7.62
CA LEU A 176 -14.23 -7.67 8.76
C LEU A 176 -13.07 -8.60 8.37
N ALA A 177 -13.20 -9.34 7.26
CA ALA A 177 -12.14 -10.21 6.77
C ALA A 177 -10.86 -9.46 6.43
N VAL A 178 -10.97 -8.32 5.73
CA VAL A 178 -9.83 -7.45 5.36
C VAL A 178 -9.16 -6.87 6.60
N THR A 179 -9.94 -6.43 7.59
CA THR A 179 -9.40 -5.88 8.83
C THR A 179 -8.71 -6.96 9.66
N ILE A 180 -9.32 -8.13 9.85
CA ILE A 180 -8.68 -9.27 10.54
C ILE A 180 -7.39 -9.68 9.82
N HIS A 181 -7.45 -9.83 8.50
CA HIS A 181 -6.30 -10.16 7.66
C HIS A 181 -5.14 -9.17 7.87
N GLY A 182 -5.43 -7.87 7.75
CA GLY A 182 -4.44 -6.82 7.94
C GLY A 182 -3.84 -6.80 9.34
N SER A 183 -4.65 -7.06 10.37
CA SER A 183 -4.19 -7.14 11.77
C SER A 183 -3.29 -8.33 12.03
N ILE A 184 -3.60 -9.51 11.47
CA ILE A 184 -2.73 -10.70 11.55
C ILE A 184 -1.36 -10.38 10.94
N TRP A 185 -1.33 -9.79 9.74
CA TRP A 185 -0.08 -9.41 9.10
C TRP A 185 0.72 -8.36 9.87
N MET A 186 0.05 -7.36 10.44
CA MET A 186 0.74 -6.38 11.28
C MET A 186 1.33 -7.03 12.52
N MET A 187 0.59 -7.91 13.18
CA MET A 187 1.08 -8.65 14.34
C MET A 187 2.30 -9.49 13.97
N LEU A 188 2.27 -10.23 12.86
CA LEU A 188 3.42 -11.00 12.37
C LEU A 188 4.65 -10.11 12.12
N ARG A 189 4.45 -8.91 11.55
CA ARG A 189 5.52 -7.93 11.32
C ARG A 189 6.08 -7.38 12.62
N CYS A 190 5.23 -6.98 13.56
CA CYS A 190 5.66 -6.54 14.89
C CYS A 190 6.45 -7.64 15.60
N VAL A 191 5.91 -8.86 15.68
CA VAL A 191 6.59 -10.03 16.26
C VAL A 191 7.96 -10.26 15.61
N SER A 192 8.06 -10.12 14.27
CA SER A 192 9.33 -10.30 13.57
C SER A 192 10.44 -9.33 13.99
N LEU A 193 10.08 -8.13 14.45
CA LEU A 193 11.03 -7.12 14.94
C LEU A 193 11.40 -7.37 16.39
N TYR A 194 10.40 -7.60 17.24
CA TYR A 194 10.61 -7.64 18.69
C TYR A 194 11.20 -8.96 19.17
N CYS A 195 10.95 -10.06 18.46
CA CYS A 195 11.42 -11.36 18.93
C CYS A 195 12.89 -11.64 18.61
N ASN A 196 13.62 -10.79 17.86
CA ASN A 196 14.99 -11.04 17.33
C ASN A 196 15.17 -12.35 16.52
N LEU A 197 14.27 -13.32 16.63
CA LEU A 197 14.23 -14.61 15.95
C LEU A 197 14.22 -14.47 14.42
N PHE A 198 13.80 -13.31 13.93
CA PHE A 198 13.59 -13.06 12.50
C PHE A 198 14.32 -11.82 11.97
N VAL A 199 14.91 -11.00 12.84
CA VAL A 199 15.53 -9.72 12.45
C VAL A 199 16.73 -9.94 11.52
N ASN A 200 17.52 -10.97 11.79
CA ASN A 200 18.73 -11.27 11.00
C ASN A 200 18.48 -12.26 9.85
N ASN A 201 17.26 -12.78 9.71
CA ASN A 201 16.95 -13.71 8.63
C ASN A 201 16.43 -12.96 7.41
N ILE A 202 17.31 -12.76 6.44
CA ILE A 202 17.01 -12.10 5.15
C ILE A 202 15.76 -12.68 4.48
N TYR A 203 15.55 -14.00 4.54
CA TYR A 203 14.40 -14.64 3.91
C TYR A 203 13.11 -14.25 4.61
N VAL A 204 13.08 -14.26 5.94
CA VAL A 204 11.88 -13.89 6.70
C VAL A 204 11.57 -12.41 6.55
N GLN A 205 12.57 -11.53 6.63
CA GLN A 205 12.39 -10.09 6.44
C GLN A 205 11.87 -9.78 5.03
N SER A 206 12.50 -10.36 4.01
CA SER A 206 12.12 -10.15 2.61
C SER A 206 10.71 -10.67 2.31
N TRP A 207 10.29 -11.71 3.03
CA TRP A 207 8.99 -12.35 2.86
C TRP A 207 7.89 -11.56 3.59
N LEU A 208 8.11 -11.14 4.85
CA LEU A 208 7.14 -10.35 5.64
C LEU A 208 6.97 -8.91 5.15
N TYR A 209 8.08 -8.29 4.76
CA TYR A 209 8.13 -6.94 4.22
C TYR A 209 8.34 -7.04 2.72
N TYR A 210 7.26 -7.33 2.00
CA TYR A 210 7.31 -7.33 0.54
C TYR A 210 7.57 -5.89 0.05
N ALA A 211 8.60 -5.73 -0.77
CA ALA A 211 8.97 -4.50 -1.48
C ALA A 211 9.30 -3.20 -0.66
N PRO A 212 10.03 -3.21 0.49
CA PRO A 212 10.63 -1.99 1.04
C PRO A 212 11.58 -1.34 0.02
N ARG A 213 11.46 -0.04 -0.21
CA ARG A 213 12.31 0.64 -1.19
C ARG A 213 13.73 0.78 -0.68
N VAL A 214 14.70 0.70 -1.58
CA VAL A 214 16.11 0.98 -1.29
C VAL A 214 16.26 2.46 -0.93
N ARG A 215 15.58 3.36 -1.66
CA ARG A 215 15.65 4.82 -1.44
C ARG A 215 15.07 5.32 -0.12
N ASP A 216 14.30 4.49 0.58
CA ASP A 216 13.81 4.82 1.92
C ASP A 216 14.91 4.58 2.99
N GLY A 217 16.06 4.01 2.60
CA GLY A 217 17.23 3.88 3.46
C GLY A 217 16.97 3.02 4.70
N ARG A 218 17.45 3.49 5.86
CA ARG A 218 17.22 2.86 7.16
C ARG A 218 15.74 2.83 7.56
N GLN A 219 14.93 3.75 7.03
CA GLN A 219 13.52 3.88 7.37
C GLN A 219 12.59 3.01 6.52
N ALA A 220 13.11 2.19 5.61
CA ALA A 220 12.29 1.48 4.63
C ALA A 220 11.27 0.51 5.26
N PHE A 221 11.65 -0.20 6.34
CA PHE A 221 10.74 -1.11 7.03
C PHE A 221 9.63 -0.37 7.78
N ILE A 222 9.94 0.76 8.41
CA ILE A 222 8.92 1.60 9.07
C ILE A 222 7.98 2.19 8.03
N ASN A 223 8.52 2.70 6.92
CA ASN A 223 7.73 3.25 5.83
C ASN A 223 6.69 2.23 5.33
N ILE A 224 7.13 1.02 4.98
CA ILE A 224 6.22 -0.01 4.46
C ILE A 224 5.19 -0.45 5.52
N ARG A 225 5.56 -0.52 6.80
CA ARG A 225 4.60 -0.83 7.89
C ARG A 225 3.50 0.21 7.96
N VAL A 226 3.86 1.48 8.07
CA VAL A 226 2.90 2.59 8.14
C VAL A 226 1.99 2.57 6.92
N ALA A 227 2.56 2.44 5.72
CA ALA A 227 1.79 2.37 4.48
C ALA A 227 0.75 1.24 4.50
N GLN A 228 1.14 0.05 4.94
CA GLN A 228 0.26 -1.12 4.98
C GLN A 228 -0.80 -1.00 6.08
N THR A 229 -0.46 -0.51 7.27
CA THR A 229 -1.46 -0.24 8.33
C THR A 229 -2.53 0.72 7.82
N LEU A 230 -2.10 1.81 7.19
CA LEU A 230 -2.97 2.86 6.72
C LEU A 230 -3.85 2.38 5.55
N THR A 231 -3.33 1.54 4.65
CA THR A 231 -4.16 0.84 3.64
C THR A 231 -5.26 0.01 4.30
N VAL A 232 -4.93 -0.79 5.32
CA VAL A 232 -5.90 -1.66 6.01
C VAL A 232 -6.97 -0.83 6.72
N LEU A 233 -6.59 0.28 7.37
CA LEU A 233 -7.52 1.17 8.07
C LEU A 233 -8.41 1.99 7.14
N ALA A 234 -7.94 2.30 5.92
CA ALA A 234 -8.72 3.07 4.95
C ALA A 234 -10.03 2.36 4.61
N THR A 235 -9.99 1.03 4.45
CA THR A 235 -11.14 0.22 4.04
C THR A 235 -12.33 0.30 5.02
N PRO A 236 -12.20 -0.03 6.33
CA PRO A 236 -13.31 0.09 7.27
C PRO A 236 -13.77 1.53 7.46
N VAL A 237 -12.86 2.51 7.46
CA VAL A 237 -13.23 3.93 7.60
C VAL A 237 -14.09 4.38 6.42
N CYS A 238 -13.66 4.10 5.18
CA CYS A 238 -14.43 4.45 4.00
C CYS A 238 -15.79 3.73 4.00
N ASN A 239 -15.82 2.46 4.41
CA ASN A 239 -17.06 1.70 4.50
C ASN A 239 -18.05 2.31 5.50
N LEU A 240 -17.59 2.69 6.69
CA LEU A 240 -18.42 3.35 7.70
C LEU A 240 -19.00 4.68 7.19
N ILE A 241 -18.21 5.46 6.45
CA ILE A 241 -18.67 6.73 5.87
C ILE A 241 -19.74 6.46 4.80
N LEU A 242 -19.53 5.48 3.91
CA LEU A 242 -20.50 5.09 2.89
C LEU A 242 -21.79 4.53 3.49
N ASP A 243 -21.69 3.68 4.51
CA ASP A 243 -22.84 3.11 5.22
C ASP A 243 -23.66 4.19 5.93
N ALA A 244 -22.99 5.09 6.66
CA ALA A 244 -23.65 6.22 7.31
C ALA A 244 -24.32 7.16 6.29
N ALA A 245 -23.70 7.35 5.12
CA ALA A 245 -24.26 8.19 4.07
C ALA A 245 -25.49 7.57 3.38
N THR A 246 -25.52 6.24 3.23
CA THR A 246 -26.59 5.53 2.52
C THR A 246 -27.77 5.16 3.42
N LYS A 247 -27.56 5.00 4.74
CA LYS A 247 -28.63 4.71 5.72
C LYS A 247 -29.37 5.95 6.22
N CYS A 248 -28.75 7.12 6.26
CA CYS A 248 -29.29 8.32 6.90
C CYS A 248 -30.22 9.19 6.00
N GLY A 249 -30.75 8.65 4.91
CA GLY A 249 -31.64 9.38 3.99
C GLY A 249 -33.13 9.23 4.33
N PRO A 250 -33.97 10.27 4.18
CA PRO A 250 -35.42 10.23 4.46
C PRO A 250 -36.22 9.31 3.52
N LYS A 251 -35.56 8.67 2.54
CA LYS A 251 -36.11 7.68 1.60
C LYS A 251 -35.15 6.50 1.43
N ALA A 252 -34.91 5.73 2.49
CA ALA A 252 -34.27 4.40 2.41
C ALA A 252 -35.18 3.37 1.69
N VAL A 253 -35.69 3.75 0.52
CA VAL A 253 -36.77 3.13 -0.25
C VAL A 253 -36.14 2.47 -1.48
N GLU A 254 -36.26 1.14 -1.56
CA GLU A 254 -36.36 0.22 -2.72
C GLU A 254 -35.50 0.38 -3.98
N VAL A 255 -34.70 1.43 -4.15
CA VAL A 255 -33.75 1.55 -5.28
C VAL A 255 -32.60 0.57 -5.06
N ASP A 256 -32.03 0.04 -6.13
CA ASP A 256 -30.85 -0.85 -6.16
C ASP A 256 -29.62 -0.17 -5.53
N THR A 257 -29.65 0.00 -4.20
CA THR A 257 -28.60 0.60 -3.37
C THR A 257 -27.28 -0.12 -3.56
N ARG A 258 -27.34 -1.37 -4.03
CA ARG A 258 -26.17 -2.17 -4.35
C ARG A 258 -25.35 -1.47 -5.42
N ASN A 259 -25.85 -1.26 -6.63
CA ASN A 259 -25.07 -0.70 -7.76
C ASN A 259 -24.48 0.68 -7.45
N ILE A 260 -25.22 1.50 -6.72
CA ILE A 260 -24.77 2.81 -6.22
C ILE A 260 -23.54 2.65 -5.34
N VAL A 261 -23.62 1.78 -4.32
CA VAL A 261 -22.49 1.53 -3.42
C VAL A 261 -21.31 0.97 -4.19
N GLN A 262 -21.53 0.11 -5.20
CA GLN A 262 -20.43 -0.37 -6.06
C GLN A 262 -19.77 0.78 -6.79
N SER A 263 -20.55 1.62 -7.48
CA SER A 263 -20.05 2.77 -8.22
C SER A 263 -19.25 3.71 -7.30
N MET A 264 -19.78 4.00 -6.10
CA MET A 264 -19.07 4.80 -5.10
C MET A 264 -17.73 4.17 -4.70
N VAL A 265 -17.70 2.86 -4.40
CA VAL A 265 -16.49 2.15 -4.02
C VAL A 265 -15.44 2.20 -5.14
N PHE A 266 -15.84 2.03 -6.40
CA PHE A 266 -14.92 2.12 -7.52
C PHE A 266 -14.37 3.54 -7.70
N LEU A 267 -15.21 4.56 -7.61
CA LEU A 267 -14.79 5.97 -7.64
C LEU A 267 -13.82 6.31 -6.50
N VAL A 268 -13.96 5.68 -5.34
CA VAL A 268 -13.08 5.88 -4.18
C VAL A 268 -11.72 5.21 -4.35
N PHE A 269 -11.71 3.92 -4.74
CA PHE A 269 -10.52 3.09 -4.66
C PHE A 269 -9.73 2.97 -5.98
N LEU A 270 -10.35 3.20 -7.15
CA LEU A 270 -9.60 3.20 -8.42
C LEU A 270 -8.49 4.26 -8.47
N PRO A 271 -8.67 5.50 -7.96
CA PRO A 271 -7.60 6.50 -7.97
C PRO A 271 -6.38 6.10 -7.12
N VAL A 272 -6.57 5.56 -5.91
CA VAL A 272 -5.45 5.03 -5.11
C VAL A 272 -4.84 3.78 -5.76
N ALA A 273 -5.61 3.08 -6.59
CA ALA A 273 -5.13 1.88 -7.24
C ALA A 273 -4.24 2.16 -8.45
N VAL A 274 -4.81 2.88 -9.41
CA VAL A 274 -4.21 3.16 -10.72
C VAL A 274 -3.44 4.47 -10.68
N GLY A 275 -4.01 5.51 -10.07
CA GLY A 275 -3.42 6.84 -9.95
C GLY A 275 -2.07 6.83 -9.26
N ASP A 276 -2.01 6.36 -8.02
CA ASP A 276 -0.77 6.26 -7.23
C ASP A 276 0.29 5.40 -7.94
N ALA A 277 -0.12 4.28 -8.55
CA ALA A 277 0.81 3.43 -9.30
C ALA A 277 1.41 4.12 -10.53
N MET A 278 0.59 4.78 -11.34
CA MET A 278 1.05 5.54 -12.50
C MET A 278 1.88 6.76 -12.12
N GLY A 279 1.56 7.41 -10.99
CA GLY A 279 2.33 8.52 -10.46
C GLY A 279 3.77 8.12 -10.14
N GLU A 280 3.97 7.01 -9.45
CA GLU A 280 5.30 6.52 -9.16
C GLU A 280 6.03 6.01 -10.40
N ILE A 281 5.34 5.35 -11.35
CA ILE A 281 5.94 4.92 -12.63
C ILE A 281 6.40 6.13 -13.43
N ILE A 282 5.50 7.04 -13.79
CA ILE A 282 5.87 8.16 -14.65
C ILE A 282 6.87 9.08 -13.93
N GLY A 283 6.65 9.34 -12.64
CA GLY A 283 7.58 10.14 -11.84
C GLY A 283 8.96 9.50 -11.68
N SER A 284 9.05 8.17 -11.71
CA SER A 284 10.34 7.46 -11.60
C SER A 284 11.13 7.37 -12.89
N PHE A 285 10.45 7.20 -14.01
CA PHE A 285 11.11 7.06 -15.31
C PHE A 285 11.30 8.39 -16.04
N TYR A 286 10.39 9.34 -15.85
CA TYR A 286 10.32 10.58 -16.63
C TYR A 286 10.28 11.86 -15.79
N GLY A 287 10.22 11.76 -14.45
CA GLY A 287 10.11 12.91 -13.56
C GLY A 287 11.36 13.79 -13.54
N LYS A 288 11.30 14.94 -14.22
CA LYS A 288 12.38 15.94 -14.26
C LYS A 288 12.18 17.01 -13.19
N HIS A 289 10.94 17.46 -13.01
CA HIS A 289 10.62 18.57 -12.11
C HIS A 289 10.27 18.03 -10.72
N LYS A 290 11.29 17.86 -9.88
CA LYS A 290 11.16 17.25 -8.55
C LYS A 290 10.93 18.29 -7.46
N PHE A 291 10.08 17.99 -6.50
CA PHE A 291 9.86 18.76 -5.28
C PHE A 291 9.94 17.88 -4.04
N ALA A 292 10.35 18.46 -2.92
CA ALA A 292 10.49 17.76 -1.66
C ALA A 292 9.11 17.55 -1.00
N VAL A 293 8.91 16.37 -0.40
CA VAL A 293 7.72 16.07 0.40
C VAL A 293 8.13 15.60 1.80
N LYS A 294 7.24 15.75 2.77
CA LYS A 294 7.46 15.26 4.14
C LYS A 294 7.07 13.78 4.20
N GLY A 295 7.81 12.98 4.98
CA GLY A 295 7.61 11.53 4.91
C GLY A 295 8.60 10.69 5.70
N PHE A 296 8.28 9.39 5.79
CA PHE A 296 9.25 8.35 6.13
C PHE A 296 10.13 8.02 4.92
N GLY A 297 11.44 7.93 5.14
CA GLY A 297 12.44 7.66 4.11
C GLY A 297 13.50 8.74 4.06
N GLU A 298 14.69 8.37 3.60
CA GLU A 298 15.81 9.32 3.44
C GLU A 298 15.64 10.19 2.19
N ILE A 299 15.04 9.65 1.11
CA ILE A 299 14.77 10.39 -0.12
C ILE A 299 13.27 10.55 -0.36
N ASN A 300 12.76 11.72 0.01
CA ASN A 300 11.35 12.09 -0.11
C ASN A 300 11.15 13.17 -1.17
N LYS A 301 11.11 12.74 -2.43
CA LYS A 301 10.84 13.62 -3.57
C LYS A 301 9.67 13.06 -4.38
N LYS A 302 8.79 13.95 -4.83
CA LYS A 302 7.79 13.70 -5.88
C LYS A 302 8.14 14.55 -7.10
N SER A 303 7.45 14.32 -8.20
CA SER A 303 7.68 15.05 -9.46
C SER A 303 6.37 15.56 -10.03
N ILE A 304 6.38 16.73 -10.68
CA ILE A 304 5.20 17.29 -11.33
C ILE A 304 4.64 16.34 -12.38
N GLU A 305 5.50 15.65 -13.13
CA GLU A 305 5.09 14.66 -14.14
C GLU A 305 4.36 13.46 -13.51
N GLY A 306 4.84 13.01 -12.35
CA GLY A 306 4.16 11.99 -11.54
C GLY A 306 2.78 12.46 -11.07
N CYS A 307 2.65 13.70 -10.58
CA CYS A 307 1.36 14.25 -10.17
C CYS A 307 0.38 14.36 -11.36
N ALA A 308 0.85 14.80 -12.52
CA ALA A 308 0.05 14.82 -13.75
C ALA A 308 -0.39 13.41 -14.16
N ALA A 309 0.48 12.41 -14.02
CA ALA A 309 0.13 11.01 -14.27
C ALA A 309 -0.92 10.49 -13.28
N VAL A 310 -0.85 10.85 -12.00
CA VAL A 310 -1.89 10.53 -11.01
C VAL A 310 -3.24 11.09 -11.44
N PHE A 311 -3.30 12.36 -11.82
CA PHE A 311 -4.53 12.99 -12.29
C PHE A 311 -5.11 12.29 -13.52
N LEU A 312 -4.31 12.14 -14.59
CA LEU A 312 -4.79 11.58 -15.85
C LEU A 312 -5.22 10.12 -15.73
N SER A 313 -4.45 9.30 -15.02
CA SER A 313 -4.78 7.89 -14.86
C SER A 313 -5.95 7.66 -13.90
N SER A 314 -6.09 8.46 -12.85
CA SER A 314 -7.29 8.47 -12.00
C SER A 314 -8.52 8.88 -12.80
N LEU A 315 -8.39 9.87 -13.69
CA LEU A 315 -9.49 10.36 -14.52
C LEU A 315 -9.97 9.28 -15.49
N VAL A 316 -9.05 8.62 -16.19
CA VAL A 316 -9.39 7.50 -17.08
C VAL A 316 -10.06 6.37 -16.29
N ALA A 317 -9.50 5.97 -15.14
CA ALA A 317 -10.05 4.88 -14.34
C ALA A 317 -11.46 5.21 -13.81
N THR A 318 -11.67 6.43 -13.30
CA THR A 318 -12.97 6.86 -12.78
C THR A 318 -13.99 7.12 -13.88
N MET A 319 -13.58 7.57 -15.07
CA MET A 319 -14.46 7.61 -16.24
C MET A 319 -14.85 6.21 -16.73
N MET A 320 -13.95 5.22 -16.69
CA MET A 320 -14.34 3.83 -16.97
C MET A 320 -15.39 3.34 -15.97
N SER A 321 -15.28 3.73 -14.70
CA SER A 321 -16.31 3.46 -13.69
C SER A 321 -17.67 4.03 -14.11
N THR A 322 -17.74 5.33 -14.43
CA THR A 322 -19.02 6.01 -14.70
C THR A 322 -19.60 5.73 -16.08
N PHE A 323 -18.81 5.36 -17.09
CA PHE A 323 -19.31 5.17 -18.45
C PHE A 323 -19.41 3.70 -18.90
N VAL A 324 -18.62 2.81 -18.30
CA VAL A 324 -18.54 1.41 -18.76
C VAL A 324 -19.16 0.48 -17.73
N PHE A 325 -18.80 0.62 -16.47
CA PHE A 325 -19.20 -0.33 -15.44
C PHE A 325 -20.53 0.05 -14.76
N TRP A 326 -20.79 1.35 -14.57
CA TRP A 326 -22.00 1.86 -13.91
C TRP A 326 -22.59 3.10 -14.62
N PRO A 327 -22.99 2.98 -15.90
CA PRO A 327 -23.51 4.10 -16.70
C PRO A 327 -24.80 4.72 -16.17
N ASP A 328 -25.60 3.97 -15.42
CA ASP A 328 -26.95 4.39 -15.00
C ASP A 328 -27.00 4.99 -13.58
N GLU A 329 -25.86 5.04 -12.87
CA GLU A 329 -25.81 5.41 -11.45
C GLU A 329 -25.69 6.92 -11.19
N LEU A 330 -25.34 7.70 -12.21
CA LEU A 330 -25.19 9.15 -12.16
C LEU A 330 -25.91 9.77 -13.35
N THR A 331 -26.32 11.04 -13.22
CA THR A 331 -26.80 11.78 -14.39
C THR A 331 -25.66 11.99 -15.39
N GLU A 332 -25.99 12.26 -16.66
CA GLU A 332 -24.99 12.48 -17.72
C GLU A 332 -23.96 13.55 -17.33
N GLU A 333 -24.42 14.67 -16.73
CA GLU A 333 -23.55 15.73 -16.24
C GLU A 333 -22.59 15.26 -15.14
N TRP A 334 -23.10 14.53 -14.14
CA TRP A 334 -22.29 14.08 -13.01
C TRP A 334 -21.37 12.91 -13.36
N SER A 335 -21.69 12.15 -14.40
CA SER A 335 -20.83 11.09 -14.96
C SER A 335 -19.51 11.64 -15.52
N ILE A 336 -19.44 12.95 -15.83
CA ILE A 336 -18.22 13.65 -16.26
C ILE A 336 -17.61 14.43 -15.08
N ILE A 337 -18.42 15.22 -14.38
CA ILE A 337 -17.94 16.17 -13.37
C ILE A 337 -17.31 15.42 -12.19
N LEU A 338 -17.95 14.36 -11.69
CA LEU A 338 -17.46 13.66 -10.50
C LEU A 338 -16.08 12.99 -10.72
N PRO A 339 -15.83 12.23 -11.82
CA PRO A 339 -14.49 11.75 -12.15
C PRO A 339 -13.40 12.82 -12.19
N ILE A 340 -13.69 14.00 -12.76
CA ILE A 340 -12.75 15.13 -12.80
C ILE A 340 -12.42 15.60 -11.38
N LEU A 341 -13.45 15.82 -10.54
CA LEU A 341 -13.26 16.27 -9.16
C LEU A 341 -12.50 15.24 -8.32
N VAL A 342 -12.84 13.96 -8.42
CA VAL A 342 -12.16 12.86 -7.70
C VAL A 342 -10.69 12.79 -8.12
N SER A 343 -10.40 12.94 -9.41
CA SER A 343 -9.03 12.87 -9.93
C SER A 343 -8.19 14.07 -9.53
N LEU A 344 -8.77 15.28 -9.54
CA LEU A 344 -8.13 16.48 -9.00
C LEU A 344 -7.84 16.33 -7.51
N LEU A 345 -8.83 15.88 -6.73
CA LEU A 345 -8.68 15.66 -5.29
C LEU A 345 -7.61 14.60 -5.01
N THR A 346 -7.57 13.52 -5.80
CA THR A 346 -6.54 12.48 -5.69
C THR A 346 -5.15 13.05 -5.95
N MET A 347 -4.96 13.82 -7.01
CA MET A 347 -3.66 14.45 -7.30
C MET A 347 -3.24 15.42 -6.18
N ILE A 348 -4.16 16.21 -5.65
CA ILE A 348 -3.89 17.15 -4.56
C ILE A 348 -3.51 16.39 -3.30
N THR A 349 -4.33 15.42 -2.89
CA THR A 349 -4.11 14.60 -1.68
C THR A 349 -2.81 13.81 -1.79
N GLU A 350 -2.51 13.22 -2.95
CA GLU A 350 -1.22 12.60 -3.24
C GLU A 350 -0.07 13.59 -3.09
N SER A 351 -0.20 14.83 -3.57
CA SER A 351 0.89 15.82 -3.51
C SER A 351 1.17 16.31 -2.08
N ILE A 352 0.15 16.38 -1.22
CA ILE A 352 0.25 16.94 0.14
C ILE A 352 0.41 15.87 1.23
N ALA A 353 -0.03 14.63 0.96
CA ALA A 353 0.00 13.56 1.95
C ALA A 353 1.43 13.32 2.43
N PHE A 354 1.56 13.11 3.75
CA PHE A 354 2.80 12.64 4.31
C PHE A 354 3.12 11.28 3.67
N ARG A 355 4.37 11.05 3.29
CA ARG A 355 4.73 9.79 2.62
C ARG A 355 4.32 8.60 3.48
N SER A 356 3.81 7.56 2.82
CA SER A 356 3.23 6.36 3.46
C SER A 356 1.81 6.55 4.02
N THR A 357 1.23 7.75 3.96
CA THR A 357 -0.15 7.99 4.41
C THR A 357 -1.14 8.21 3.27
N ASP A 358 -0.66 8.34 2.05
CA ASP A 358 -1.41 8.46 0.80
C ASP A 358 -2.48 7.37 0.65
N ASN A 359 -2.14 6.12 0.97
CA ASN A 359 -3.06 4.97 0.95
C ASN A 359 -4.28 5.09 1.88
N PHE A 360 -4.25 6.00 2.85
CA PHE A 360 -5.39 6.31 3.72
C PHE A 360 -6.05 7.64 3.36
N VAL A 361 -5.23 8.68 3.16
CA VAL A 361 -5.73 10.04 2.90
C VAL A 361 -6.51 10.08 1.58
N ILE A 362 -6.00 9.45 0.52
CA ILE A 362 -6.66 9.47 -0.80
C ILE A 362 -8.06 8.83 -0.72
N PRO A 363 -8.24 7.56 -0.28
CA PRO A 363 -9.57 6.95 -0.24
C PRO A 363 -10.54 7.68 0.66
N VAL A 364 -10.10 8.16 1.83
CA VAL A 364 -10.99 8.86 2.78
C VAL A 364 -11.48 10.19 2.20
N CYS A 365 -10.59 10.99 1.64
CA CYS A 365 -10.96 12.25 0.99
C CYS A 365 -11.89 12.02 -0.21
N ASN A 366 -11.59 11.02 -1.05
CA ASN A 366 -12.44 10.67 -2.18
C ASN A 366 -13.82 10.18 -1.71
N THR A 367 -13.89 9.40 -0.63
CA THR A 367 -15.16 8.91 -0.06
C THR A 367 -16.05 10.06 0.36
N ILE A 368 -15.50 11.05 1.07
CA ILE A 368 -16.24 12.24 1.51
C ILE A 368 -16.80 12.98 0.29
N LEU A 369 -15.97 13.24 -0.73
CA LEU A 369 -16.41 13.93 -1.95
C LEU A 369 -17.52 13.17 -2.68
N VAL A 370 -17.33 11.87 -2.90
CA VAL A 370 -18.29 11.01 -3.60
C VAL A 370 -19.63 11.00 -2.86
N VAL A 371 -19.62 10.81 -1.54
CA VAL A 371 -20.83 10.86 -0.71
C VAL A 371 -21.57 12.20 -0.85
N LEU A 372 -20.86 13.32 -0.75
CA LEU A 372 -21.46 14.65 -0.85
C LEU A 372 -22.14 14.87 -2.20
N VAL A 373 -21.51 14.42 -3.29
CA VAL A 373 -22.06 14.53 -4.64
C VAL A 373 -23.28 13.64 -4.81
N TYR A 374 -23.21 12.37 -4.43
CA TYR A 374 -24.35 11.45 -4.57
C TYR A 374 -25.57 11.91 -3.80
N ARG A 375 -25.40 12.41 -2.56
CA ARG A 375 -26.51 12.99 -1.78
C ARG A 375 -27.14 14.19 -2.48
N LYS A 376 -26.31 15.06 -3.06
CA LYS A 376 -26.78 16.22 -3.84
C LYS A 376 -27.57 15.79 -5.08
N VAL A 377 -27.05 14.83 -5.84
CA VAL A 377 -27.70 14.31 -7.06
C VAL A 377 -29.08 13.71 -6.76
N ARG A 378 -29.23 13.05 -5.61
CA ARG A 378 -30.47 12.41 -5.20
C ARG A 378 -31.47 13.33 -4.51
N GLY A 379 -31.09 14.59 -4.24
CA GLY A 379 -31.95 15.53 -3.52
C GLY A 379 -32.17 15.16 -2.05
N GLU A 380 -31.23 14.43 -1.42
CA GLU A 380 -31.29 14.01 -0.01
C GLU A 380 -30.59 15.02 0.94
N CYS A 381 -30.79 16.31 0.67
CA CYS A 381 -30.27 17.40 1.51
C CYS A 381 -31.24 17.79 2.62
#